data_AF-A0A944SAA9-F1
#
_entry.id   AF-A0A944SAA9-F1
#
_cell.length_a   1.000
_cell.length_b   1.000
_cell.length_c   1.000
_cell.angle_alpha   90.00
_cell.angle_beta   90.00
_cell.angle_gamma   90.00
#
_symmetry.space_group_name_H-M   'P 1'
#
loop_
_entity.id
_entity.type
_entity.pdbx_description
1 polymer ?
#
loop_
_entity_poly.entity_id
_entity_poly.type
_entity_poly.pdbx_seq_one_letter_code
_entity_poly.pdbx_strand_id
1 'polypeptide(L)'
;MKIEIKITKRTLMSSLLVGVLSFSSFVVMSAESWVGVAKDITTVIESSVKLHREGEKSEAKRKVIEAYFGIFESEKFEAAMRQEMGSKYTYQVERKFGALRKAMKKEVPIVEIEGIAEDIITTITKDAKKLDEVGIPINVFAVNQ
;
A
#
# COMPACT_ATOMS: atom_id res chain seq x y z
N MET A 1 -19.59 7.67 -70.08
CA MET A 1 -20.32 8.71 -69.32
C MET A 1 -20.41 8.24 -67.88
N LYS A 2 -19.82 9.00 -66.95
CA LYS A 2 -19.69 8.64 -65.52
C LYS A 2 -21.04 8.79 -64.80
N ILE A 3 -21.39 7.85 -63.93
CA ILE A 3 -22.31 8.09 -62.81
C ILE A 3 -21.65 7.51 -61.56
N GLU A 4 -21.34 8.40 -60.62
CA GLU A 4 -20.72 8.11 -59.33
C GLU A 4 -21.76 7.57 -58.34
N ILE A 5 -21.42 6.51 -57.60
CA ILE A 5 -22.18 6.06 -56.43
C ILE A 5 -21.36 6.40 -55.19
N LYS A 6 -21.84 7.37 -54.41
CA LYS A 6 -21.28 7.78 -53.11
C LYS A 6 -21.35 6.60 -52.12
N ILE A 7 -20.22 5.99 -51.82
CA ILE A 7 -20.10 5.04 -50.72
C ILE A 7 -19.85 5.83 -49.42
N THR A 8 -20.87 5.85 -48.58
CA THR A 8 -20.90 6.45 -47.24
C THR A 8 -19.74 5.93 -46.39
N LYS A 9 -18.93 6.85 -45.85
CA LYS A 9 -17.86 6.58 -44.88
C LYS A 9 -18.47 5.95 -43.62
N ARG A 10 -18.35 4.63 -43.47
CA ARG A 10 -18.65 3.92 -42.23
C ARG A 10 -17.32 3.56 -41.56
N THR A 11 -17.03 4.33 -40.53
CA THR A 11 -15.93 4.22 -39.60
C THR A 11 -15.80 2.78 -39.07
N LEU A 12 -14.62 2.19 -39.25
CA LEU A 12 -14.19 1.00 -38.51
C LEU A 12 -12.83 1.35 -37.87
N MET A 13 -12.89 1.96 -36.69
CA MET A 13 -11.76 1.97 -35.77
C MET A 13 -11.89 0.75 -34.87
N SER A 14 -11.12 -0.28 -35.22
CA SER A 14 -10.85 -1.43 -34.38
C SER A 14 -10.40 -0.95 -33.00
N SER A 15 -11.15 -1.35 -31.97
CA SER A 15 -10.83 -1.03 -30.57
C SER A 15 -9.59 -1.82 -30.15
N LEU A 16 -8.44 -1.14 -30.08
CA LEU A 16 -7.26 -1.62 -29.40
C LEU A 16 -7.50 -1.46 -27.89
N LEU A 17 -7.67 -2.57 -27.19
CA LEU A 17 -7.81 -2.61 -25.74
C LEU A 17 -6.43 -2.34 -25.10
N VAL A 18 -6.06 -1.06 -25.02
CA VAL A 18 -4.91 -0.63 -24.21
C VAL A 18 -5.38 -0.62 -22.77
N GLY A 19 -4.94 -1.63 -22.00
CA GLY A 19 -5.07 -1.63 -20.55
C GLY A 19 -4.32 -0.44 -19.97
N VAL A 20 -5.05 0.63 -19.67
CA VAL A 20 -4.52 1.79 -18.95
C VAL A 20 -4.28 1.33 -17.51
N LEU A 21 -3.04 0.95 -17.20
CA LEU A 21 -2.54 0.93 -15.83
C LEU A 21 -2.49 2.40 -15.36
N SER A 22 -3.60 2.90 -14.82
CA SER A 22 -3.63 4.16 -14.09
C SER A 22 -2.82 3.98 -12.81
N PHE A 23 -1.52 4.23 -12.90
CA PHE A 23 -0.73 4.59 -11.74
C PHE A 23 -1.12 6.02 -11.39
N SER A 24 -2.15 6.17 -10.55
CA SER A 24 -2.45 7.48 -9.96
C SER A 24 -1.22 7.90 -9.16
N SER A 25 -0.51 8.93 -9.63
CA SER A 25 0.54 9.59 -8.85
C SER A 25 -0.10 10.15 -7.60
N PHE A 26 0.05 9.45 -6.47
CA PHE A 26 -0.27 10.01 -5.18
C PHE A 26 0.89 10.91 -4.76
N VAL A 27 0.55 12.15 -4.40
CA VAL A 27 1.47 13.04 -3.69
C VAL A 27 1.64 12.45 -2.29
N VAL A 28 2.81 11.87 -2.01
CA VAL A 28 3.22 11.55 -0.65
C VAL A 28 3.53 12.88 0.03
N MET A 29 2.65 13.35 0.90
CA MET A 29 3.01 14.39 1.87
C MET A 29 3.97 13.75 2.87
N SER A 30 5.19 14.24 2.96
CA SER A 30 6.15 13.76 3.96
C SER A 30 5.55 13.93 5.36
N ALA A 31 5.47 12.84 6.12
CA ALA A 31 4.94 12.87 7.46
C ALA A 31 5.90 13.63 8.39
N GLU A 32 5.35 14.47 9.27
CA GLU A 32 6.14 15.24 10.25
C GLU A 32 6.46 14.45 11.53
N SER A 33 5.91 13.24 11.69
CA SER A 33 6.05 12.36 12.87
C SER A 33 5.91 10.88 12.51
N TRP A 34 6.41 9.98 13.36
CA TRP A 34 6.21 8.55 13.18
C TRP A 34 4.75 8.15 13.28
N VAL A 35 3.96 8.82 14.14
CA VAL A 35 2.50 8.64 14.19
C VAL A 35 1.85 9.03 12.86
N GLY A 36 2.36 10.05 12.18
CA GLY A 36 1.95 10.39 10.81
C GLY A 36 2.19 9.24 9.83
N VAL A 37 3.41 8.70 9.80
CA VAL A 37 3.76 7.55 8.94
C VAL A 37 2.87 6.34 9.25
N ALA A 38 2.64 6.01 10.53
CA ALA A 38 1.77 4.90 10.91
C ALA A 38 0.31 5.11 10.50
N LYS A 39 -0.18 6.36 10.48
CA LYS A 39 -1.51 6.68 9.95
C LYS A 39 -1.62 6.42 8.45
N ASP A 40 -0.57 6.72 7.69
CA ASP A 40 -0.54 6.47 6.25
C ASP A 40 -0.53 4.96 5.96
N ILE A 41 0.31 4.19 6.68
CA ILE A 41 0.30 2.71 6.60
C ILE A 41 -1.10 2.17 6.95
N THR A 42 -1.71 2.67 8.03
CA THR A 42 -3.06 2.27 8.47
C THR A 42 -4.08 2.48 7.37
N THR A 43 -4.09 3.67 6.75
CA THR A 43 -5.01 4.03 5.67
C THR A 43 -4.87 3.06 4.48
N VAL A 44 -3.64 2.70 4.11
CA VAL A 44 -3.39 1.76 2.99
C VAL A 44 -3.81 0.33 3.36
N ILE A 45 -3.58 -0.12 4.61
CA ILE A 45 -4.01 -1.44 5.08
C ILE A 45 -5.55 -1.54 5.16
N GLU A 46 -6.24 -0.51 5.66
CA GLU A 46 -7.70 -0.47 5.67
C GLU A 46 -8.27 -0.50 4.25
N SER A 47 -7.66 0.25 3.32
CA SER A 47 -7.99 0.20 1.90
C SER A 47 -7.83 -1.20 1.31
N SER A 48 -6.74 -1.90 1.67
CA SER A 48 -6.50 -3.29 1.27
C SER A 48 -7.62 -4.23 1.71
N VAL A 49 -8.05 -4.13 2.97
CA VAL A 49 -9.16 -4.94 3.51
C VAL A 49 -10.47 -4.62 2.82
N LYS A 50 -10.78 -3.33 2.61
CA LYS A 50 -11.98 -2.89 1.88
C LYS A 50 -12.03 -3.49 0.46
N LEU A 51 -10.95 -3.36 -0.30
CA LEU A 51 -10.82 -3.92 -1.65
C LEU A 51 -10.99 -5.44 -1.64
N HIS A 52 -10.43 -6.13 -0.64
CA HIS A 52 -10.59 -7.57 -0.52
C HIS A 52 -12.06 -7.96 -0.33
N ARG A 53 -12.77 -7.24 0.54
CA ARG A 53 -14.21 -7.45 0.80
C ARG A 53 -15.07 -7.19 -0.45
N GLU A 54 -14.66 -6.24 -1.29
CA GLU A 54 -15.31 -5.91 -2.57
C GLU A 54 -14.99 -6.90 -3.69
N GLY A 55 -14.12 -7.89 -3.45
CA GLY A 55 -13.72 -8.89 -4.44
C GLY A 55 -12.53 -8.46 -5.32
N GLU A 56 -12.00 -7.25 -5.11
CA GLU A 56 -10.84 -6.68 -5.82
C GLU A 56 -9.52 -7.25 -5.28
N LYS A 57 -9.39 -8.58 -5.30
CA LYS A 57 -8.34 -9.33 -4.60
C LYS A 57 -6.92 -9.00 -5.05
N SER A 58 -6.73 -8.72 -6.35
CA SER A 58 -5.41 -8.34 -6.88
C SER A 58 -4.97 -7.00 -6.32
N GLU A 59 -5.88 -6.03 -6.33
CA GLU A 59 -5.65 -4.67 -5.85
C GLU A 59 -5.46 -4.64 -4.34
N ALA A 60 -6.26 -5.40 -3.59
CA ALA A 60 -6.08 -5.60 -2.16
C ALA A 60 -4.65 -6.05 -1.81
N LYS A 61 -4.13 -7.07 -2.51
CA LYS A 61 -2.76 -7.55 -2.30
C LYS A 61 -1.72 -6.51 -2.71
N ARG A 62 -1.97 -5.69 -3.74
CA ARG A 62 -1.09 -4.58 -4.13
C ARG A 62 -1.00 -3.54 -3.02
N LYS A 63 -2.12 -3.23 -2.36
CA LYS A 63 -2.14 -2.32 -1.20
C LYS A 63 -1.32 -2.83 -0.02
N VAL A 64 -1.29 -4.14 0.27
CA VAL A 64 -0.38 -4.67 1.31
C VAL A 64 1.11 -4.46 0.93
N ILE A 65 1.45 -4.62 -0.36
CA ILE A 65 2.81 -4.37 -0.87
C ILE A 65 3.16 -2.89 -0.76
N GLU A 66 2.22 -2.00 -1.10
CA GLU A 66 2.35 -0.54 -0.99
C GLU A 66 2.55 -0.10 0.46
N ALA A 67 1.76 -0.64 1.41
CA ALA A 67 1.92 -0.35 2.82
C ALA A 67 3.32 -0.73 3.35
N TYR A 68 3.87 -1.87 2.90
CA TYR A 68 5.19 -2.31 3.31
C TYR A 68 6.32 -1.56 2.59
N PHE A 69 6.45 -1.72 1.27
CA PHE A 69 7.58 -1.16 0.51
C PHE A 69 7.44 0.35 0.30
N GLY A 70 6.22 0.82 0.06
CA GLY A 70 5.96 2.22 -0.29
C GLY A 70 5.95 3.16 0.90
N ILE A 71 5.69 2.67 2.11
CA ILE A 71 5.60 3.51 3.31
C ILE A 71 6.50 2.98 4.42
N PHE A 72 6.23 1.78 4.96
CA PHE A 72 6.97 1.23 6.11
C PHE A 72 8.50 1.18 5.90
N GLU A 73 8.96 0.77 4.70
CA GLU A 73 10.38 0.74 4.34
C GLU A 73 10.88 2.10 3.80
N SER A 74 10.14 2.70 2.85
CA SER A 74 10.58 3.92 2.16
C SER A 74 10.62 5.15 3.07
N GLU A 75 9.64 5.30 3.97
CA GLU A 75 9.61 6.35 5.01
C GLU A 75 10.42 5.96 6.26
N LYS A 76 11.22 4.90 6.18
CA LYS A 76 12.25 4.53 7.17
C LYS A 76 11.71 4.15 8.55
N PHE A 77 10.42 3.85 8.64
CA PHE A 77 9.78 3.33 9.85
C PHE A 77 10.46 2.05 10.33
N GLU A 78 10.76 1.11 9.42
CA GLU A 78 11.51 -0.10 9.72
C GLU A 78 12.88 0.20 10.38
N ALA A 79 13.62 1.17 9.83
CA ALA A 79 14.95 1.52 10.29
C ALA A 79 14.89 2.13 11.70
N ALA A 80 13.95 3.04 11.94
CA ALA A 80 13.71 3.64 13.24
C ALA A 80 13.32 2.58 14.29
N MET A 81 12.40 1.66 13.93
CA MET A 81 12.05 0.51 14.79
C MET A 81 13.26 -0.37 15.07
N ARG A 82 14.08 -0.67 14.07
CA ARG A 82 15.27 -1.53 14.25
C ARG A 82 16.26 -0.90 15.21
N GLN A 83 16.45 0.41 15.13
CA GLN A 83 17.33 1.16 16.04
C GLN A 83 16.80 1.15 17.48
N GLU A 84 15.51 1.43 17.68
CA GLU A 84 14.92 1.63 19.02
C GLU A 84 14.41 0.34 19.68
N MET A 85 13.95 -0.63 18.89
CA MET A 85 13.27 -1.84 19.37
C MET A 85 14.03 -3.13 19.03
N GLY A 86 15.07 -3.02 18.20
CA GLY A 86 15.96 -4.12 17.84
C GLY A 86 15.44 -4.99 16.69
N SER A 87 16.39 -5.53 15.91
CA SER A 87 16.11 -6.27 14.67
C SER A 87 15.17 -7.47 14.84
N LYS A 88 15.24 -8.17 15.98
CA LYS A 88 14.36 -9.33 16.26
C LYS A 88 12.90 -8.90 16.38
N TYR A 89 12.63 -7.75 17.00
CA TYR A 89 11.27 -7.24 17.12
C TYR A 89 10.77 -6.74 15.78
N THR A 90 11.57 -5.91 15.08
CA THR A 90 11.23 -5.40 13.74
C THR A 90 10.87 -6.54 12.79
N TYR A 91 11.69 -7.60 12.75
CA TYR A 91 11.40 -8.78 11.93
C TYR A 91 10.03 -9.41 12.22
N GLN A 92 9.61 -9.48 13.48
CA GLN A 92 8.28 -10.02 13.82
C GLN A 92 7.16 -9.15 13.29
N VAL A 93 7.34 -7.83 13.28
CA VAL A 93 6.37 -6.88 12.71
C VAL A 93 6.32 -7.00 11.19
N GLU A 94 7.48 -7.05 10.52
CA GLU A 94 7.57 -7.26 9.06
C GLU A 94 6.83 -8.54 8.61
N ARG A 95 6.96 -9.61 9.39
CA ARG A 95 6.29 -10.90 9.10
C ARG A 95 4.77 -10.81 9.10
N LYS A 96 4.16 -9.83 9.78
CA LYS A 96 2.70 -9.63 9.78
C LYS A 96 2.19 -9.16 8.41
N PHE A 97 2.90 -8.27 7.72
CA PHE A 97 2.55 -7.86 6.34
C PHE A 97 2.58 -9.05 5.37
N GLY A 98 3.62 -9.89 5.47
CA GLY A 98 3.71 -11.13 4.71
C GLY A 98 2.59 -12.12 5.02
N ALA A 99 2.17 -12.21 6.30
CA ALA A 99 1.05 -13.02 6.72
C ALA A 99 -0.27 -12.53 6.13
N LEU A 100 -0.55 -11.21 6.17
CA LEU A 100 -1.75 -10.62 5.59
C LEU A 100 -1.86 -10.90 4.09
N ARG A 101 -0.78 -10.65 3.34
CA ARG A 101 -0.74 -10.93 1.90
C ARG A 101 -0.98 -12.42 1.60
N LYS A 102 -0.41 -13.32 2.41
CA LYS A 102 -0.59 -14.78 2.28
C LYS A 102 -2.03 -15.20 2.60
N ALA A 103 -2.64 -14.64 3.65
CA ALA A 103 -4.03 -14.87 4.01
C ALA A 103 -4.96 -14.45 2.87
N MET A 104 -4.78 -13.24 2.32
CA MET A 104 -5.52 -12.76 1.15
C MET A 104 -5.31 -13.63 -0.10
N LYS A 105 -4.09 -14.13 -0.33
CA LYS A 105 -3.81 -15.05 -1.46
C LYS A 105 -4.52 -16.39 -1.31
N LYS A 106 -4.62 -16.88 -0.07
CA LYS A 106 -5.30 -18.14 0.26
C LYS A 106 -6.82 -18.00 0.36
N GLU A 107 -7.32 -16.76 0.36
CA GLU A 107 -8.76 -16.47 0.49
C GLU A 107 -9.34 -17.10 1.76
N VAL A 108 -8.58 -17.01 2.86
CA VAL A 108 -9.08 -17.39 4.18
C VAL A 108 -10.29 -16.51 4.56
N PRO A 109 -11.13 -16.92 5.53
CA PRO A 109 -12.26 -16.12 5.97
C PRO A 109 -11.91 -14.65 6.25
N ILE A 110 -12.80 -13.73 5.86
CA ILE A 110 -12.56 -12.28 5.97
C ILE A 110 -12.21 -11.85 7.41
N VAL A 111 -12.79 -12.49 8.42
CA VAL A 111 -12.48 -12.22 9.84
C VAL A 111 -11.02 -12.48 10.19
N GLU A 112 -10.38 -13.47 9.58
CA GLU A 112 -8.95 -13.74 9.80
C GLU A 112 -8.07 -12.68 9.13
N ILE A 113 -8.47 -12.20 7.93
CA ILE A 113 -7.79 -11.13 7.22
C ILE A 113 -7.88 -9.82 8.02
N GLU A 114 -9.07 -9.49 8.53
CA GLU A 114 -9.33 -8.33 9.37
C GLU A 114 -8.52 -8.39 10.67
N GLY A 115 -8.48 -9.54 11.34
CA GLY A 115 -7.68 -9.70 12.55
C GLY A 115 -6.18 -9.50 12.34
N ILE A 116 -5.62 -9.98 11.21
CA ILE A 116 -4.20 -9.73 10.90
C ILE A 116 -3.97 -8.24 10.58
N ALA A 117 -4.90 -7.59 9.86
CA ALA A 117 -4.80 -6.16 9.55
C ALA A 117 -4.86 -5.31 10.83
N GLU A 118 -5.79 -5.61 11.75
CA GLU A 118 -5.91 -4.94 13.04
C GLU A 118 -4.66 -5.11 13.90
N ASP A 119 -4.05 -6.31 13.90
CA ASP A 119 -2.80 -6.58 14.60
C ASP A 119 -1.64 -5.74 14.03
N ILE A 120 -1.55 -5.58 12.70
CA ILE A 120 -0.59 -4.66 12.07
C ILE A 120 -0.84 -3.24 12.55
N ILE A 121 -2.06 -2.72 12.39
CA ILE A 121 -2.44 -1.33 12.69
C ILE A 121 -2.16 -0.99 14.16
N THR A 122 -2.55 -1.87 15.07
CA THR A 122 -2.32 -1.69 16.51
C THR A 122 -0.84 -1.68 16.84
N THR A 123 -0.07 -2.60 16.26
CA THR A 123 1.38 -2.70 16.47
C THR A 123 2.08 -1.42 16.00
N ILE A 124 1.86 -1.01 14.74
CA ILE A 124 2.56 0.17 14.19
C ILE A 124 2.15 1.46 14.89
N THR A 125 0.89 1.60 15.30
CA THR A 125 0.41 2.81 15.97
C THR A 125 1.06 2.96 17.35
N LYS A 126 1.21 1.85 18.07
CA LYS A 126 1.93 1.83 19.36
C LYS A 126 3.41 2.13 19.16
N ASP A 127 4.04 1.49 18.18
CA ASP A 127 5.47 1.62 17.94
C ASP A 127 5.83 3.05 17.49
N ALA A 128 4.99 3.64 16.63
CA ALA A 128 5.11 5.03 16.22
C ALA A 128 5.11 6.01 17.39
N LYS A 129 4.17 5.86 18.32
CA LYS A 129 4.10 6.70 19.53
C LYS A 129 5.39 6.59 20.33
N LYS A 130 5.92 5.38 20.50
CA LYS A 130 7.19 5.18 21.21
C LYS A 130 8.34 5.90 20.48
N LEU A 131 8.42 5.79 19.16
CA LEU A 131 9.46 6.45 18.36
C LEU A 131 9.39 7.98 18.46
N ASP A 132 8.18 8.54 18.47
CA ASP A 132 7.96 9.98 18.69
C ASP A 132 8.33 10.39 20.13
N GLU A 133 7.96 9.60 21.14
CA GLU A 133 8.27 9.86 22.56
C GLU A 133 9.77 9.86 22.86
N VAL A 134 10.53 8.93 22.26
CA VAL A 134 12.00 8.90 22.40
C VAL A 134 12.69 9.92 21.49
N GLY A 135 11.93 10.67 20.68
CA GLY A 135 12.45 11.74 19.84
C GLY A 135 13.34 11.26 18.71
N ILE A 136 13.10 10.05 18.16
CA ILE A 136 13.85 9.58 16.98
C ILE A 136 13.52 10.52 15.82
N PRO A 137 14.51 11.22 15.25
CA PRO A 137 14.25 12.19 14.19
C PRO A 137 13.85 11.51 12.88
N ILE A 138 12.73 11.94 12.29
CA ILE A 138 12.24 11.41 11.00
C ILE A 138 13.18 11.79 9.83
N ASN A 139 13.85 12.94 9.94
CA ASN A 139 14.74 13.49 8.92
C ASN A 139 16.16 12.90 8.91
N VAL A 140 16.57 12.13 9.94
CA VAL A 140 17.90 11.48 9.94
C VAL A 140 17.99 10.35 8.92
N PHE A 141 16.85 9.90 8.38
CA PHE A 141 16.80 8.88 7.34
C PHE A 141 16.34 9.40 5.98
N ALA A 142 16.11 10.71 5.84
CA ALA A 142 15.87 11.36 4.56
C ALA A 142 17.16 11.26 3.73
N VAL A 143 17.25 10.27 2.86
CA VAL A 143 18.26 10.28 1.81
C VAL A 143 17.96 11.51 0.98
N ASN A 144 18.93 12.43 0.84
CA ASN A 144 18.88 13.51 -0.14
C ASN A 144 18.48 12.89 -1.49
N GLN A 145 17.22 13.05 -1.89
CA GLN A 145 16.73 12.67 -3.22
C GLN A 145 17.04 13.79 -4.20
#